data_AF-A0A970ZKQ4-F1
#
_entry.id   AF-A0A970ZKQ4-F1
#
_cell.length_a   1.000
_cell.length_b   1.000
_cell.length_c   1.000
_cell.angle_alpha   90.00
_cell.angle_beta   90.00
_cell.angle_gamma   90.00
#
_symmetry.space_group_name_H-M   'P 1'
#
loop_
_entity.id
_entity.type
_entity.pdbx_description
1 polymer ?
#
loop_
_entity_poly.entity_id
_entity_poly.type
_entity_poly.pdbx_seq_one_letter_code
_entity_poly.pdbx_strand_id
1 'polypeptide(L)'
;MAGDKKVDKKFSRRDFVVGSGTAIAGGAITALSPATQVAAAAESYPLSTAYLVYDSKHCAGCYGCMIACSLVHEGEVSLSLSRIQIHRAVLAEYPLDISINVCRQCPEPLCVKNCPTGAAHVSAANGNIRMIDAEKCIGCETCIKSCPHIPHRTIWNPQTKKSTKCDMCVNTPYYNKKGGIGGSQACVEACPANALKIVNELPSQTDISGYDRNLQPPRKPGGPFGPGAKPKAAKPAPKA
;
A
#
# COMPACT_ATOMS: atom_id res chain seq x y z
N MET A 1 -12.27 -20.95 79.48
CA MET A 1 -11.29 -19.87 79.23
C MET A 1 -10.18 -20.43 78.35
N ALA A 2 -9.64 -19.60 77.47
CA ALA A 2 -8.72 -19.88 76.35
C ALA A 2 -9.44 -20.44 75.10
N GLY A 3 -9.51 -19.79 73.96
CA GLY A 3 -8.82 -18.59 73.47
C GLY A 3 -8.24 -18.88 72.09
N ASP A 4 -9.08 -18.85 71.05
CA ASP A 4 -8.66 -19.00 69.66
C ASP A 4 -7.73 -17.85 69.25
N LYS A 5 -6.47 -18.16 68.95
CA LYS A 5 -5.56 -17.26 68.22
C LYS A 5 -5.49 -17.72 66.77
N LYS A 6 -6.22 -17.02 65.87
CA LYS A 6 -5.97 -17.08 64.43
C LYS A 6 -4.57 -16.50 64.15
N VAL A 7 -3.73 -17.29 63.48
CA VAL A 7 -2.45 -16.83 62.93
C VAL A 7 -2.62 -16.71 61.41
N ASP A 8 -2.68 -15.48 60.91
CA ASP A 8 -2.73 -15.20 59.48
C ASP A 8 -1.37 -15.51 58.83
N LYS A 9 -1.27 -16.65 58.13
CA LYS A 9 -0.05 -17.03 57.41
C LYS A 9 -0.02 -16.29 56.06
N LYS A 10 0.78 -15.23 55.97
CA LYS A 10 1.10 -14.57 54.69
C LYS A 10 1.96 -15.51 53.83
N PHE A 11 1.39 -16.01 52.73
CA PHE A 11 2.14 -16.75 51.71
C PHE A 11 3.13 -15.82 50.99
N SER A 12 4.38 -16.24 50.92
CA SER A 12 5.43 -15.54 50.17
C SER A 12 5.50 -16.03 48.73
N ARG A 13 6.01 -15.18 47.82
CA ARG A 13 6.26 -15.52 46.41
C ARG A 13 7.14 -16.77 46.23
N ARG A 14 7.97 -17.10 47.23
CA ARG A 14 8.77 -18.34 47.24
C ARG A 14 7.91 -19.60 47.47
N ASP A 15 6.85 -19.50 48.26
CA ASP A 15 5.99 -20.64 48.57
C ASP A 15 5.13 -21.05 47.37
N PHE A 16 4.78 -20.09 46.50
CA PHE A 16 4.07 -20.37 45.25
C PHE A 16 4.94 -21.17 44.27
N VAL A 17 6.23 -20.81 44.14
CA VAL A 17 7.16 -21.49 43.21
C VAL A 17 7.46 -22.92 43.66
N VAL A 18 7.57 -23.16 44.97
CA VAL A 18 7.77 -24.52 45.52
C VAL A 18 6.48 -25.35 45.43
N GLY A 19 5.30 -24.73 45.62
CA GLY A 19 4.01 -25.42 45.54
C GLY A 19 3.59 -25.83 44.12
N SER A 20 4.09 -25.15 43.09
CA SER A 20 3.80 -25.48 41.68
C SER A 20 4.67 -26.60 41.09
N GLY A 21 5.64 -27.14 41.84
CA GLY A 21 6.66 -28.06 41.32
C GLY A 21 6.28 -29.55 41.21
N THR A 22 5.14 -29.99 41.75
CA THR A 22 4.78 -31.42 41.75
C THR A 22 3.33 -31.65 41.35
N ALA A 23 3.10 -31.65 40.03
CA ALA A 23 1.95 -32.33 39.41
C ALA A 23 2.42 -32.99 38.11
N ILE A 24 3.13 -34.11 38.24
CA ILE A 24 3.32 -35.08 37.15
C ILE A 24 2.61 -36.35 37.61
N ALA A 25 1.43 -36.62 37.04
CA ALA A 25 0.88 -37.98 36.95
C ALA A 25 -0.31 -38.01 35.97
N GLY A 26 -0.08 -38.61 34.80
CA GLY A 26 -1.09 -39.42 34.10
C GLY A 26 -2.06 -38.70 33.17
N GLY A 27 -1.81 -38.79 31.85
CA GLY A 27 -2.86 -38.52 30.85
C GLY A 27 -2.33 -38.25 29.44
N ALA A 28 -2.13 -39.32 28.67
CA ALA A 28 -2.07 -39.37 27.19
C ALA A 28 -1.32 -38.24 26.47
N ILE A 29 -0.02 -38.48 26.20
CA ILE A 29 0.72 -37.79 25.13
C ILE A 29 0.13 -38.28 23.80
N THR A 30 -0.94 -37.65 23.34
CA THR A 30 -1.25 -37.64 21.91
C THR A 30 -0.22 -36.71 21.27
N ALA A 31 0.63 -37.29 20.42
CA ALA A 31 1.63 -36.57 19.67
C ALA A 31 0.95 -35.58 18.71
N LEU A 32 0.67 -34.37 19.18
CA LEU A 32 0.43 -33.22 18.31
C LEU A 32 1.80 -32.83 17.74
N SER A 33 2.09 -33.30 16.54
CA SER A 33 3.18 -32.77 15.73
C SER A 33 3.05 -31.23 15.67
N PRO A 34 4.12 -30.46 15.85
CA PRO A 34 4.09 -29.00 15.65
C PRO A 34 3.88 -28.58 14.18
N ALA A 35 3.60 -29.52 13.28
CA ALA A 35 3.49 -29.27 11.84
C ALA A 35 2.07 -28.98 11.35
N THR A 36 1.05 -29.09 12.21
CA THR A 36 -0.34 -28.80 11.82
C THR A 36 -0.90 -27.67 12.67
N GLN A 37 -0.94 -26.48 12.06
CA GLN A 37 -1.86 -25.35 12.29
C GLN A 37 -1.17 -23.98 12.44
N VAL A 38 -0.42 -23.55 11.41
CA VAL A 38 -0.56 -22.18 10.87
C VAL A 38 -0.47 -22.24 9.34
N ALA A 39 -1.25 -23.11 8.71
CA ALA A 39 -1.67 -22.86 7.34
C ALA A 39 -2.94 -22.02 7.44
N ALA A 40 -2.77 -20.71 7.68
CA ALA A 40 -3.84 -19.76 7.47
C ALA A 40 -4.28 -19.95 6.02
N ALA A 41 -5.49 -20.46 5.82
CA ALA A 41 -6.09 -20.60 4.51
C ALA A 41 -5.90 -19.26 3.78
N ALA A 42 -5.17 -19.30 2.66
CA ALA A 42 -5.06 -18.17 1.78
C ALA A 42 -6.46 -17.94 1.19
N GLU A 43 -7.29 -17.15 1.87
CA GLU A 43 -8.45 -16.55 1.23
C GLU A 43 -7.95 -15.80 -0.01
N SER A 44 -8.31 -16.30 -1.18
CA SER A 44 -7.94 -15.70 -2.44
C SER A 44 -8.81 -14.46 -2.66
N TYR A 45 -8.24 -13.28 -2.45
CA TYR A 45 -8.91 -12.03 -2.80
C TYR A 45 -8.92 -11.86 -4.33
N PRO A 46 -10.04 -11.42 -4.93
CA PRO A 46 -10.07 -11.17 -6.38
C PRO A 46 -9.11 -10.02 -6.73
N LEU A 47 -8.44 -10.10 -7.88
CA LEU A 47 -7.48 -9.08 -8.30
C LEU A 47 -8.15 -7.74 -8.61
N SER A 48 -7.47 -6.65 -8.27
CA SER A 48 -7.89 -5.29 -8.63
C SER A 48 -7.85 -5.14 -10.15
N THR A 49 -8.83 -4.47 -10.75
CA THR A 49 -8.85 -4.23 -12.19
C THR A 49 -8.00 -3.03 -12.62
N ALA A 50 -7.48 -2.26 -11.66
CA ALA A 50 -6.66 -1.08 -11.93
C ALA A 50 -5.50 -0.95 -10.93
N TYR A 51 -4.35 -0.49 -11.44
CA TYR A 51 -3.11 -0.27 -10.71
C TYR A 51 -2.49 1.06 -11.14
N LEU A 52 -2.01 1.84 -10.17
CA LEU A 52 -1.28 3.08 -10.44
C LEU A 52 0.22 2.76 -10.54
N VAL A 53 0.79 2.95 -11.72
CA VAL A 53 2.23 2.83 -11.97
C VAL A 53 2.82 4.21 -12.19
N TYR A 54 4.13 4.31 -11.99
CA TYR A 54 4.88 5.55 -12.11
C TYR A 54 6.18 5.34 -12.88
N ASP A 55 6.79 6.45 -13.29
CA ASP A 55 8.14 6.49 -13.85
C ASP A 55 9.01 7.38 -12.96
N SER A 56 9.94 6.77 -12.21
CA SER A 56 10.83 7.50 -11.30
C SER A 56 11.74 8.49 -12.04
N LYS A 57 12.17 8.15 -13.27
CA LYS A 57 13.08 8.97 -14.08
C LYS A 57 12.39 10.18 -14.71
N HIS A 58 11.07 10.12 -14.88
CA HIS A 58 10.28 11.27 -15.34
C HIS A 58 9.73 12.12 -14.20
N CYS A 59 9.71 11.61 -12.97
CA CYS A 59 9.18 12.37 -11.86
C CYS A 59 10.12 13.52 -11.48
N ALA A 60 9.62 14.76 -11.55
CA ALA A 60 10.36 15.95 -11.10
C ALA A 60 10.23 16.22 -9.59
N GLY A 61 9.45 15.42 -8.85
CA GLY A 61 9.20 15.62 -7.42
C GLY A 61 8.54 16.98 -7.10
N CYS A 62 7.63 17.43 -7.96
CA CYS A 62 6.93 18.72 -7.84
C CYS A 62 5.72 18.72 -6.88
N TYR A 63 5.36 17.56 -6.33
CA TYR A 63 4.22 17.36 -5.42
C TYR A 63 2.83 17.69 -5.98
N GLY A 64 2.69 18.03 -7.27
CA GLY A 64 1.40 18.34 -7.90
C GLY A 64 0.39 17.19 -7.78
N CYS A 65 0.84 15.94 -7.92
CA CYS A 65 -0.01 14.76 -7.71
C CYS A 65 -0.50 14.61 -6.26
N MET A 66 0.28 15.08 -5.28
CA MET A 66 -0.12 15.04 -3.87
C MET A 66 -1.16 16.11 -3.54
N ILE A 67 -0.89 17.34 -4.00
CA ILE A 67 -1.78 18.49 -3.88
C ILE A 67 -3.13 18.18 -4.50
N ALA A 68 -3.14 17.66 -5.73
CA ALA A 68 -4.38 17.27 -6.41
C ALA A 68 -5.12 16.18 -5.64
N CYS A 69 -4.41 15.18 -5.10
CA CYS A 69 -5.02 14.08 -4.37
C CYS A 69 -5.72 14.53 -3.09
N SER A 70 -5.06 15.31 -2.23
CA SER A 70 -5.72 15.81 -1.00
C SER A 70 -6.83 16.79 -1.31
N LEU A 71 -6.67 17.65 -2.31
CA LEU A 71 -7.71 18.61 -2.69
C LEU A 71 -9.02 17.91 -3.12
N VAL A 72 -8.95 16.91 -4.00
CA VAL A 72 -10.17 16.26 -4.51
C VAL A 72 -10.88 15.37 -3.49
N HIS A 73 -10.15 14.90 -2.48
CA HIS A 73 -10.66 13.96 -1.48
C HIS A 73 -11.06 14.64 -0.17
N GLU A 74 -10.24 15.56 0.32
CA GLU A 74 -10.39 16.19 1.64
C GLU A 74 -10.89 17.64 1.51
N GLY A 75 -10.76 18.27 0.33
CA GLY A 75 -11.16 19.67 0.10
C GLY A 75 -10.11 20.68 0.54
N GLU A 76 -8.93 20.20 0.98
CA GLU A 76 -7.81 21.02 1.43
C GLU A 76 -6.50 20.58 0.78
N VAL A 77 -5.57 21.52 0.64
CA VAL A 77 -4.22 21.24 0.13
C VAL A 77 -3.35 20.76 1.29
N SER A 78 -3.17 19.45 1.39
CA SER A 78 -2.35 18.83 2.43
C SER A 78 -1.49 17.70 1.86
N LEU A 79 -0.16 17.81 2.03
CA LEU A 79 0.76 16.77 1.57
C LEU A 79 0.63 15.50 2.42
N SER A 80 0.39 15.65 3.72
CA SER A 80 0.28 14.52 4.66
C SER A 80 -1.01 13.72 4.46
N LEU A 81 -2.10 14.36 4.04
CA LEU A 81 -3.37 13.68 3.76
C LEU A 81 -3.44 13.07 2.35
N SER A 82 -2.47 13.38 1.48
CA SER A 82 -2.42 12.82 0.14
C SER A 82 -2.28 11.30 0.17
N ARG A 83 -3.10 10.62 -0.65
CA ARG A 83 -3.11 9.15 -0.77
C ARG A 83 -2.00 8.61 -1.69
N ILE A 84 -1.22 9.50 -2.29
CA ILE A 84 0.05 9.25 -2.98
C ILE A 84 1.16 10.04 -2.27
N GLN A 85 2.30 9.42 -1.99
CA GLN A 85 3.36 10.05 -1.19
C GLN A 85 4.66 10.25 -1.99
N ILE A 86 4.89 11.54 -2.29
CA ILE A 86 6.11 12.24 -2.69
C ILE A 86 7.22 12.34 -1.63
N HIS A 87 8.30 11.57 -1.64
CA HIS A 87 9.43 11.90 -0.75
C HIS A 87 10.71 12.16 -1.53
N ARG A 88 11.39 13.25 -1.17
CA ARG A 88 12.67 13.66 -1.76
C ARG A 88 13.78 13.50 -0.74
N ALA A 89 14.80 12.73 -1.09
CA ALA A 89 16.05 12.64 -0.37
C ALA A 89 17.06 13.56 -1.07
N VAL A 90 17.22 14.78 -0.54
CA VAL A 90 18.04 15.84 -1.15
C VAL A 90 19.52 15.44 -1.31
N LEU A 91 19.99 14.50 -0.49
CA LEU A 91 21.37 14.02 -0.50
C LEU A 91 21.55 12.68 -1.25
N ALA A 92 20.47 12.09 -1.77
CA ALA A 92 20.56 10.86 -2.54
C ALA A 92 20.87 11.16 -4.01
N GLU A 93 21.49 10.20 -4.68
CA GLU A 93 21.83 10.32 -6.10
C GLU A 93 20.61 10.08 -6.98
N TYR A 94 20.51 10.82 -8.08
CA TYR A 94 19.52 10.56 -9.11
C TYR A 94 19.71 9.16 -9.72
N PRO A 95 18.64 8.36 -9.93
CA PRO A 95 17.22 8.67 -9.79
C PRO A 95 16.60 8.25 -8.44
N LEU A 96 17.41 7.91 -7.43
CA LEU A 96 16.94 7.46 -6.12
C LEU A 96 16.64 8.63 -5.17
N ASP A 97 16.86 9.86 -5.61
CA ASP A 97 16.55 11.10 -4.89
C ASP A 97 15.05 11.33 -4.72
N ILE A 98 14.20 10.69 -5.53
CA ILE A 98 12.75 10.79 -5.47
C ILE A 98 12.14 9.41 -5.30
N SER A 99 11.47 9.21 -4.16
CA SER A 99 10.68 7.99 -3.91
C SER A 99 9.18 8.27 -4.08
N ILE A 100 8.55 7.47 -4.94
CA ILE A 100 7.14 7.58 -5.30
C ILE A 100 6.38 6.45 -4.64
N ASN A 101 5.60 6.79 -3.62
CA ASN A 101 4.94 5.81 -2.76
C ASN A 101 3.44 5.76 -3.08
N VAL A 102 3.09 4.91 -4.04
CA VAL A 102 1.70 4.63 -4.44
C VAL A 102 1.15 3.39 -3.74
N CYS A 103 -0.16 3.37 -3.49
CA CYS A 103 -0.84 2.15 -3.05
C CYS A 103 -0.77 1.09 -4.16
N ARG A 104 -0.21 -0.08 -3.84
CA ARG A 104 -0.03 -1.19 -4.77
C ARG A 104 -1.30 -1.98 -5.08
N GLN A 105 -2.41 -1.76 -4.36
CA GLN A 105 -3.63 -2.59 -4.51
C GLN A 105 -3.32 -4.09 -4.49
N CYS A 106 -2.56 -4.50 -3.46
CA CYS A 106 -1.92 -5.82 -3.40
C CYS A 106 -2.93 -6.96 -3.65
N PRO A 107 -2.51 -8.03 -4.38
CA PRO A 107 -3.30 -9.24 -4.55
C PRO A 107 -3.76 -9.83 -3.21
N GLU A 108 -2.83 -9.93 -2.25
CA GLU A 108 -3.11 -10.30 -0.87
C GLU A 108 -3.01 -9.06 0.04
N PRO A 109 -4.12 -8.32 0.24
CA PRO A 109 -4.12 -7.08 1.00
C PRO A 109 -4.14 -7.34 2.51
N LEU A 110 -2.97 -7.34 3.15
CA LEU A 110 -2.85 -7.42 4.62
C LEU A 110 -3.62 -6.32 5.35
N CYS A 111 -3.74 -5.13 4.75
CA CYS A 111 -4.52 -4.03 5.31
C CYS A 111 -6.03 -4.31 5.37
N VAL A 112 -6.56 -5.15 4.48
CA VAL A 112 -7.95 -5.62 4.48
C VAL A 112 -8.09 -6.80 5.45
N LYS A 113 -7.21 -7.80 5.32
CA LYS A 113 -7.19 -9.02 6.14
C LYS A 113 -7.18 -8.73 7.64
N ASN A 114 -6.40 -7.73 8.06
CA ASN A 114 -6.22 -7.42 9.49
C ASN A 114 -7.15 -6.30 9.99
N CYS A 115 -8.15 -5.87 9.22
CA CYS A 115 -9.06 -4.82 9.67
C CYS A 115 -10.13 -5.38 10.62
N PRO A 116 -10.14 -4.99 11.91
CA PRO A 116 -11.03 -5.61 12.90
C PRO A 116 -12.51 -5.28 12.68
N THR A 117 -12.83 -4.18 11.99
CA THR A 117 -14.20 -3.74 11.74
C THR A 117 -14.69 -4.00 10.32
N GLY A 118 -13.84 -4.56 9.46
CA GLY A 118 -14.15 -4.70 8.03
C GLY A 118 -14.25 -3.37 7.27
N ALA A 119 -13.75 -2.27 7.84
CA ALA A 119 -13.71 -0.97 7.16
C ALA A 119 -12.83 -1.00 5.92
N ALA A 120 -11.63 -1.60 6.02
CA ALA A 120 -10.83 -1.93 4.86
C ALA A 120 -11.41 -3.17 4.19
N HIS A 121 -11.82 -3.05 2.92
CA HIS A 121 -12.52 -4.11 2.20
C HIS A 121 -12.14 -4.10 0.71
N VAL A 122 -12.49 -5.19 0.00
CA VAL A 122 -12.42 -5.26 -1.46
C VAL A 122 -13.77 -4.85 -2.03
N SER A 123 -13.78 -3.77 -2.83
CA SER A 123 -15.01 -3.25 -3.41
C SER A 123 -15.29 -3.90 -4.78
N ALA A 124 -16.11 -4.95 -4.80
CA ALA A 124 -16.47 -5.65 -6.04
C ALA A 124 -17.17 -4.73 -7.06
N ALA A 125 -18.02 -3.81 -6.57
CA ALA A 125 -18.71 -2.82 -7.40
C ALA A 125 -17.74 -1.87 -8.13
N ASN A 126 -16.56 -1.65 -7.55
CA ASN A 126 -15.51 -0.82 -8.12
C ASN A 126 -14.34 -1.70 -8.59
N GLY A 127 -14.64 -2.82 -9.27
CA GLY A 127 -13.67 -3.77 -9.86
C GLY A 127 -12.55 -4.20 -8.91
N ASN A 128 -12.97 -4.62 -7.73
CA ASN A 128 -12.12 -5.17 -6.68
C ASN A 128 -11.03 -4.21 -6.19
N ILE A 129 -11.22 -2.90 -6.35
CA ILE A 129 -10.32 -1.93 -5.73
C ILE A 129 -10.40 -2.11 -4.21
N ARG A 130 -9.24 -2.17 -3.54
CA ARG A 130 -9.24 -2.19 -2.07
C ARG A 130 -9.64 -0.79 -1.63
N MET A 131 -10.53 -0.63 -0.67
CA MET A 131 -10.99 0.68 -0.19
C MET A 131 -11.07 0.68 1.33
N ILE A 132 -11.13 1.86 1.93
CA ILE A 132 -11.46 2.01 3.36
C ILE A 132 -12.75 2.82 3.44
N ASP A 133 -13.76 2.23 4.08
CA ASP A 133 -14.99 2.88 4.45
C ASP A 133 -14.75 3.74 5.71
N ALA A 134 -14.93 5.05 5.57
CA ALA A 134 -14.70 6.00 6.66
C ALA A 134 -15.70 5.85 7.81
N GLU A 135 -16.93 5.41 7.52
CA GLU A 135 -18.00 5.26 8.51
C GLU A 135 -17.71 4.08 9.45
N LYS A 136 -17.21 2.97 8.90
CA LYS A 136 -16.86 1.75 9.66
C LYS A 136 -15.48 1.81 10.31
N CYS A 137 -14.63 2.76 9.90
CA CYS A 137 -13.28 2.88 10.42
C CYS A 137 -13.31 3.41 11.85
N ILE A 138 -12.80 2.65 12.82
CA ILE A 138 -12.69 3.08 14.24
C ILE A 138 -11.36 3.79 14.56
N GLY A 139 -10.48 3.90 13.57
CA GLY A 139 -9.20 4.58 13.74
C GLY A 139 -8.15 3.81 14.56
N CYS A 140 -8.18 2.48 14.52
CA CYS A 140 -7.23 1.62 15.22
C CYS A 140 -5.81 1.58 14.60
N GLU A 141 -5.61 2.18 13.41
CA GLU A 141 -4.35 2.21 12.67
C GLU A 141 -3.75 0.83 12.31
N THR A 142 -4.49 -0.27 12.50
CA THR A 142 -4.00 -1.63 12.17
C THR A 142 -3.65 -1.76 10.69
N CYS A 143 -4.37 -1.09 9.80
CA CYS A 143 -4.09 -1.08 8.37
C CYS A 143 -2.76 -0.41 8.01
N ILE A 144 -2.29 0.56 8.83
CA ILE A 144 -1.00 1.23 8.70
C ILE A 144 0.12 0.27 9.10
N LYS A 145 -0.02 -0.35 10.28
CA LYS A 145 0.95 -1.32 10.81
C LYS A 145 1.06 -2.59 9.95
N SER A 146 -0.03 -2.96 9.28
CA SER A 146 -0.08 -4.15 8.42
C SER A 146 0.43 -3.92 7.01
N CYS A 147 0.72 -2.68 6.60
CA CYS A 147 1.20 -2.42 5.25
C CYS A 147 2.64 -2.96 5.10
N PRO A 148 2.92 -3.88 4.16
CA PRO A 148 4.26 -4.46 4.01
C PRO A 148 5.26 -3.51 3.36
N HIS A 149 4.81 -2.32 2.92
CA HIS A 149 5.65 -1.33 2.27
C HIS A 149 6.05 -0.24 3.24
N ILE A 150 7.31 0.20 3.15
CA ILE A 150 7.86 1.29 3.92
C ILE A 150 8.20 2.43 2.94
N PRO A 151 7.65 3.64 3.10
CA PRO A 151 6.62 4.02 4.08
C PRO A 151 5.26 3.31 3.83
N HIS A 152 4.40 3.22 4.83
CA HIS A 152 3.06 2.65 4.64
C HIS A 152 2.25 3.43 3.59
N ARG A 153 1.33 2.76 2.88
CA ARG A 153 0.52 3.38 1.81
C ARG A 153 -0.86 3.86 2.25
N THR A 154 -1.31 3.39 3.41
CA THR A 154 -2.48 3.93 4.12
C THR A 154 -2.07 5.22 4.82
N ILE A 155 -2.98 6.17 4.90
CA ILE A 155 -2.79 7.50 5.47
C ILE A 155 -3.67 7.62 6.71
N TRP A 156 -3.15 8.23 7.76
CA TRP A 156 -3.92 8.57 8.93
C TRP A 156 -4.35 10.03 8.84
N ASN A 157 -5.65 10.30 8.91
CA ASN A 157 -6.14 11.66 9.04
C ASN A 157 -6.33 11.97 10.54
N PRO A 158 -5.50 12.86 11.14
CA PRO A 158 -5.57 13.18 12.57
C PRO A 158 -6.82 14.00 12.96
N GLN A 159 -7.45 14.71 12.01
CA GLN A 159 -8.65 15.50 12.26
C GLN A 159 -9.89 14.59 12.37
N THR A 160 -10.08 13.71 11.40
CA THR A 160 -11.23 12.77 11.39
C THR A 160 -10.99 11.55 12.26
N LYS A 161 -9.73 11.28 12.64
CA LYS A 161 -9.28 10.05 13.31
C LYS A 161 -9.68 8.81 12.54
N LYS A 162 -9.56 8.87 11.21
CA LYS A 162 -9.85 7.77 10.29
C LYS A 162 -8.64 7.49 9.41
N SER A 163 -8.47 6.22 9.04
CA SER A 163 -7.49 5.84 8.03
C SER A 163 -8.09 5.97 6.65
N THR A 164 -7.33 6.51 5.71
CA THR A 164 -7.68 6.59 4.29
C THR A 164 -6.60 5.89 3.46
N LYS A 165 -6.91 5.59 2.20
CA LYS A 165 -5.93 5.06 1.24
C LYS A 165 -6.40 5.33 -0.17
N CYS A 166 -5.50 5.20 -1.14
CA CYS A 166 -5.87 5.33 -2.54
C CYS A 166 -7.00 4.33 -2.89
N ASP A 167 -8.07 4.89 -3.41
CA ASP A 167 -9.32 4.28 -3.84
C ASP A 167 -9.54 4.49 -5.35
N MET A 168 -8.48 4.80 -6.10
CA MET A 168 -8.53 5.15 -7.52
C MET A 168 -9.52 6.27 -7.87
N CYS A 169 -9.67 7.24 -6.97
CA CYS A 169 -10.58 8.37 -7.11
C CYS A 169 -12.06 7.98 -7.19
N VAL A 170 -12.45 6.80 -6.68
CA VAL A 170 -13.85 6.36 -6.63
C VAL A 170 -14.69 7.29 -5.76
N ASN A 171 -14.22 7.63 -4.56
CA ASN A 171 -14.92 8.56 -3.67
C ASN A 171 -14.16 9.89 -3.57
N THR A 172 -14.51 10.81 -4.46
CA THR A 172 -13.89 12.14 -4.59
C THR A 172 -14.95 13.26 -4.53
N PRO A 173 -15.30 13.76 -3.33
CA PRO A 173 -16.36 14.76 -3.18
C PRO A 173 -16.09 16.08 -3.92
N TYR A 174 -14.82 16.44 -4.10
CA TYR A 174 -14.40 17.71 -4.70
C TYR A 174 -13.82 17.53 -6.12
N TYR A 175 -14.12 16.41 -6.78
CA TYR A 175 -13.67 16.17 -8.14
C TYR A 175 -14.80 16.38 -9.14
N ASN A 176 -14.50 17.15 -10.19
CA ASN A 176 -15.45 17.50 -11.25
C ASN A 176 -15.57 16.42 -12.35
N LYS A 177 -14.85 15.30 -12.22
CA LYS A 177 -14.83 14.22 -13.20
C LYS A 177 -15.14 12.89 -12.52
N LYS A 178 -15.55 11.92 -13.32
CA LYS A 178 -15.79 10.55 -12.85
C LYS A 178 -14.45 9.83 -12.68
N GLY A 179 -14.11 9.52 -11.43
CA GLY A 179 -12.98 8.64 -11.10
C GLY A 179 -13.34 7.15 -11.18
N GLY A 180 -12.51 6.31 -10.55
CA GLY A 180 -12.66 4.86 -10.59
C GLY A 180 -12.17 4.22 -11.90
N ILE A 181 -12.65 3.02 -12.19
CA ILE A 181 -12.15 2.21 -13.31
C ILE A 181 -12.55 2.81 -14.64
N GLY A 182 -11.57 3.03 -15.52
CA GLY A 182 -11.77 3.71 -16.80
C GLY A 182 -12.11 5.20 -16.67
N GLY A 183 -12.20 5.72 -15.44
CA GLY A 183 -12.33 7.14 -15.14
C GLY A 183 -10.97 7.81 -15.04
N SER A 184 -10.99 9.12 -14.78
CA SER A 184 -9.78 9.92 -14.60
C SER A 184 -9.32 9.92 -13.14
N GLN A 185 -8.00 9.92 -12.92
CA GLN A 185 -7.42 10.03 -11.58
C GLN A 185 -6.74 11.38 -11.44
N ALA A 186 -7.10 12.13 -10.40
CA ALA A 186 -6.59 13.48 -10.17
C ALA A 186 -5.05 13.54 -10.14
N CYS A 187 -4.40 12.54 -9.55
CA CYS A 187 -2.94 12.47 -9.50
C CYS A 187 -2.28 12.26 -10.88
N VAL A 188 -2.93 11.51 -11.78
CA VAL A 188 -2.45 11.26 -13.15
C VAL A 188 -2.63 12.54 -13.99
N GLU A 189 -3.80 13.16 -13.91
CA GLU A 189 -4.09 14.40 -14.66
C GLU A 189 -3.24 15.59 -14.21
N ALA A 190 -2.95 15.68 -12.91
CA ALA A 190 -2.16 16.76 -12.35
C ALA A 190 -0.65 16.62 -12.59
N CYS A 191 -0.17 15.51 -13.15
CA CYS A 191 1.26 15.28 -13.33
C CYS A 191 1.77 15.97 -14.61
N PRO A 192 2.50 17.11 -14.52
CA PRO A 192 2.97 17.82 -15.72
C PRO A 192 4.01 17.00 -16.51
N ALA A 193 4.73 16.10 -15.84
CA ALA A 193 5.74 15.25 -16.45
C ALA A 193 5.17 13.95 -17.05
N ASN A 194 3.87 13.68 -16.90
CA ASN A 194 3.25 12.41 -17.29
C ASN A 194 3.94 11.17 -16.68
N ALA A 195 4.45 11.31 -15.46
CA ALA A 195 5.19 10.27 -14.74
C ALA A 195 4.26 9.26 -14.02
N LEU A 196 2.95 9.33 -14.22
CA LEU A 196 1.95 8.48 -13.58
C LEU A 196 0.98 7.94 -14.64
N LYS A 197 0.60 6.67 -14.53
CA LYS A 197 -0.36 6.03 -15.44
C LYS A 197 -1.16 4.95 -14.74
N ILE A 198 -2.42 4.75 -15.16
CA ILE A 198 -3.20 3.58 -14.76
C ILE A 198 -2.96 2.44 -15.75
N VAL A 199 -2.75 1.25 -15.21
CA VAL A 199 -2.69 0.00 -15.96
C VAL A 199 -3.70 -0.99 -15.38
N ASN A 200 -4.21 -1.87 -16.23
CA ASN A 200 -5.20 -2.87 -15.83
C ASN A 200 -4.59 -4.24 -15.53
N GLU A 201 -3.31 -4.43 -15.89
CA GLU A 201 -2.56 -5.64 -15.63
C GLU A 201 -1.83 -5.55 -14.30
N LEU A 202 -1.91 -6.62 -13.50
CA LEU A 202 -1.23 -6.72 -12.22
C LEU A 202 0.29 -6.54 -12.41
N PRO A 203 0.89 -5.48 -11.83
CA PRO A 203 2.33 -5.33 -11.85
C PRO A 203 3.01 -6.40 -10.99
N SER A 204 4.30 -6.64 -11.25
CA SER A 204 5.10 -7.48 -10.35
C SER A 204 5.05 -6.91 -8.92
N GLN A 205 4.74 -7.76 -7.94
CA GLN A 205 4.69 -7.37 -6.53
C GLN A 205 6.04 -7.57 -5.81
N THR A 206 6.94 -8.35 -6.39
CA THR A 206 8.21 -8.76 -5.78
C THR A 206 9.27 -7.66 -5.85
N ASP A 207 9.18 -6.75 -6.81
CA ASP A 207 10.16 -5.70 -7.04
C ASP A 207 9.48 -4.33 -7.26
N ILE A 208 10.21 -3.26 -6.93
CA ILE A 208 9.84 -1.88 -7.20
C ILE A 208 9.66 -1.65 -8.71
N SER A 209 10.44 -2.34 -9.54
CA SER A 209 10.38 -2.27 -11.01
C SER A 209 9.03 -2.64 -11.63
N GLY A 210 8.17 -3.39 -10.91
CA GLY A 210 6.83 -3.67 -11.42
C GLY A 210 5.99 -2.40 -11.55
N TYR A 211 6.13 -1.50 -10.57
CA TYR A 211 5.40 -0.24 -10.47
C TYR A 211 6.17 0.93 -11.07
N ASP A 212 7.49 0.88 -11.03
CA ASP A 212 8.38 1.82 -11.70
C ASP A 212 8.64 1.37 -13.14
N ARG A 213 7.85 1.90 -14.08
CA ARG A 213 7.91 1.56 -15.50
C ARG A 213 8.42 2.75 -16.30
N ASN A 214 9.15 2.47 -17.38
CA ASN A 214 9.48 3.50 -18.36
C ASN A 214 8.20 3.91 -19.11
N LEU A 215 7.68 5.10 -18.80
CA LEU A 215 6.49 5.67 -19.43
C LEU A 215 6.85 6.61 -20.59
N GLN A 216 8.14 6.77 -20.89
CA GLN A 216 8.61 7.68 -21.94
C GLN A 216 8.10 7.24 -23.32
N PRO A 217 7.54 8.14 -24.14
CA PRO A 217 7.35 7.86 -25.54
C PRO A 217 8.71 7.58 -26.19
N PRO A 218 8.81 6.62 -27.13
CA PRO A 218 10.06 6.33 -27.80
C PRO A 218 10.62 7.59 -28.45
N ARG A 219 11.91 7.85 -28.27
CA ARG A 219 12.55 9.03 -28.85
C ARG A 219 12.42 8.99 -30.38
N LYS A 220 12.00 10.11 -30.98
CA LYS A 220 11.86 10.20 -32.44
C LYS A 220 13.24 10.03 -33.11
N PRO A 221 13.39 9.08 -34.06
CA PRO A 221 14.64 8.93 -34.81
C PRO A 221 15.00 10.23 -35.53
N GLY A 222 16.27 10.63 -35.44
CA GLY A 222 16.77 11.87 -36.06
C GLY A 222 16.39 13.18 -35.35
N GLY A 223 15.75 13.13 -34.17
CA GLY A 223 15.64 14.29 -33.28
C GLY A 223 16.95 14.58 -32.55
N PRO A 224 17.10 15.76 -31.92
CA PRO A 224 18.36 16.20 -31.29
C PRO A 224 18.89 15.26 -30.19
N PHE A 225 18.04 14.40 -29.62
CA PHE A 225 18.41 13.39 -28.62
C PHE A 225 17.92 11.97 -28.97
N GLY A 226 17.40 11.79 -30.20
CA GLY A 226 16.93 10.49 -30.67
C GLY A 226 18.08 9.63 -31.17
N PRO A 227 17.87 8.31 -31.30
CA PRO A 227 18.81 7.48 -32.06
C PRO A 227 18.98 8.07 -33.47
N GLY A 228 20.22 8.07 -33.98
CA GLY A 228 20.52 8.56 -35.32
C GLY A 228 19.55 7.97 -36.34
N ALA A 229 19.04 8.80 -37.24
CA ALA A 229 18.19 8.30 -38.31
C ALA A 229 18.95 7.19 -39.05
N LYS A 230 18.34 6.00 -39.19
CA LYS A 230 18.96 4.94 -40.00
C LYS A 230 19.25 5.52 -41.38
N PRO A 231 20.47 5.40 -41.91
CA PRO A 231 20.77 5.87 -43.26
C PRO A 231 19.80 5.20 -44.22
N LYS A 232 19.11 5.99 -45.05
CA LYS A 232 18.24 5.44 -46.08
C LYS A 232 19.09 4.52 -46.95
N ALA A 233 18.66 3.27 -47.12
CA ALA A 233 19.33 2.33 -48.01
C ALA A 233 19.53 3.00 -49.38
N ALA A 234 20.78 3.08 -49.82
CA ALA A 234 21.12 3.66 -51.11
C ALA A 234 20.32 2.91 -52.17
N LYS A 235 19.58 3.64 -53.01
CA LYS A 235 18.96 3.05 -54.20
C LYS A 235 20.07 2.38 -55.01
N PRO A 236 19.90 1.12 -55.45
CA PRO A 236 20.90 0.49 -56.29
C PRO A 236 21.12 1.36 -57.53
N ALA A 237 22.39 1.65 -57.83
CA ALA A 237 22.77 2.40 -59.01
C ALA A 237 22.13 1.76 -60.25
N PRO A 238 21.62 2.56 -61.22
CA PRO A 238 21.11 2.01 -62.45
C PRO A 238 22.25 1.21 -63.12
N LYS A 239 21.96 -0.05 -63.45
CA LYS A 239 22.89 -0.90 -64.21
C LYS A 239 23.11 -0.23 -65.56
N ALA A 240 24.37 0.06 -65.88
CA ALA A 240 24.82 0.50 -67.20
C ALA A 240 24.59 -0.59 -68.25
#